data_AF-A0A953W9T4-F1
#
_entry.id   AF-A0A953W9T4-F1
#
_cell.length_a   1.000
_cell.length_b   1.000
_cell.length_c   1.000
_cell.angle_alpha   90.00
_cell.angle_beta   90.00
_cell.angle_gamma   90.00
#
_symmetry.space_group_name_H-M   'P 1'
#
loop_
_entity.id
_entity.type
_entity.pdbx_description
1 polymer ?
#
loop_
_entity_poly.entity_id
_entity_poly.type
_entity_poly.pdbx_seq_one_letter_code
_entity_poly.pdbx_strand_id
1 'polypeptide(L)'
;RGYGYQAVGPLDAEGVPLGGRSVVEGALETRARISQRIQLAAFTDAGVISPDAFPSFDRTVYVGAGGGVRYLSPIGPIRADIAFPLEKRATDSDFQIYISLGQPF
;
A
#
# COMPACT_ATOMS: atom_id res chain seq x y z
N ARG A 1 -0.11 0.03 0.60
CA ARG A 1 -0.42 -0.58 -0.72
C ARG A 1 -1.51 -1.62 -0.52
N GLY A 2 -2.25 -1.99 -1.57
CA GLY A 2 -3.31 -3.03 -1.50
C GLY A 2 -4.72 -2.46 -1.37
N TYR A 3 -4.87 -1.22 -0.91
CA TYR A 3 -6.12 -0.46 -0.95
C TYR A 3 -6.06 0.60 -2.06
N GLY A 4 -7.23 1.02 -2.54
CA GLY A 4 -7.36 2.11 -3.49
C GLY A 4 -6.76 3.43 -2.95
N TYR A 5 -6.35 4.32 -3.86
CA TYR A 5 -5.81 5.61 -3.48
C TYR A 5 -6.81 6.38 -2.62
N GLN A 6 -6.38 6.82 -1.42
CA GLN A 6 -7.22 7.52 -0.43
C GLN A 6 -8.48 6.75 0.01
N ALA A 7 -8.55 5.44 -0.22
CA ALA A 7 -9.72 4.63 0.13
C ALA A 7 -9.79 4.25 1.62
N VAL A 8 -8.66 4.33 2.33
CA VAL A 8 -8.53 3.83 3.70
C VAL A 8 -9.02 4.89 4.71
N GLY A 9 -9.84 4.47 5.67
CA GLY A 9 -10.36 5.32 6.73
C GLY A 9 -11.86 5.11 6.98
N PRO A 10 -12.46 5.88 7.90
CA PRO A 10 -13.90 5.92 8.10
C PRO A 10 -14.63 6.25 6.80
N LEU A 11 -15.77 5.60 6.58
CA LEU A 11 -16.62 5.82 5.42
C LEU A 11 -17.91 6.53 5.87
N ASP A 12 -18.52 7.32 4.99
CA ASP A 12 -19.89 7.80 5.18
C ASP A 12 -20.93 6.72 4.83
N ALA A 13 -22.22 7.08 4.86
CA ALA A 13 -23.32 6.15 4.60
C ALA A 13 -23.33 5.66 3.13
N GLU A 14 -22.73 6.43 2.23
CA GLU A 14 -22.61 6.18 0.81
C GLU A 14 -21.32 5.40 0.46
N GLY A 15 -20.48 5.10 1.46
CA GLY A 15 -19.24 4.34 1.29
C GLY A 15 -18.04 5.19 0.82
N VAL A 16 -18.13 6.51 0.92
CA VAL A 16 -17.07 7.45 0.54
C VAL A 16 -16.12 7.66 1.73
N PRO A 17 -14.79 7.62 1.52
CA PRO A 17 -13.81 7.89 2.58
C PRO A 17 -13.93 9.33 3.13
N LEU A 18 -14.18 9.43 4.43
CA LEU A 18 -14.25 10.70 5.17
C LEU A 18 -12.85 11.28 5.48
N GLY A 19 -11.82 10.45 5.38
CA GLY A 19 -10.46 10.78 5.81
C GLY A 19 -10.31 10.79 7.34
N GLY A 20 -9.29 11.49 7.83
CA GLY A 20 -9.02 11.60 9.26
C GLY A 20 -8.16 12.81 9.59
N ARG A 21 -8.07 13.14 10.87
CA ARG A 21 -7.27 14.25 11.40
C ARG A 21 -5.86 13.83 11.84
N SER A 22 -5.63 12.52 11.97
CA SER A 22 -4.29 11.96 12.19
C SER A 22 -4.14 10.62 11.48
N VAL A 23 -2.89 10.31 11.10
CA VAL A 23 -2.53 9.08 10.40
C VAL A 23 -1.24 8.50 10.97
N VAL A 24 -1.18 7.19 11.12
CA VAL A 24 0.05 6.44 11.39
C VAL A 24 0.19 5.39 10.31
N GLU A 25 1.31 5.43 9.59
CA GLU A 25 1.62 4.50 8.51
C GLU A 25 2.99 3.87 8.75
N GLY A 26 3.10 2.59 8.42
CA GLY A 26 4.34 1.83 8.49
C GLY A 26 4.42 0.87 7.32
N ALA A 27 5.64 0.63 6.84
CA ALA A 27 5.90 -0.29 5.75
C ALA A 27 7.15 -1.12 6.04
N LEU A 28 7.08 -2.40 5.72
CA LEU A 28 8.22 -3.30 5.70
C LEU A 28 8.36 -3.85 4.27
N GLU A 29 9.55 -3.67 3.69
CA GLU A 29 9.86 -4.17 2.35
C GLU A 29 11.20 -4.90 2.35
N THR A 30 11.18 -6.14 1.86
CA THR A 30 12.39 -6.93 1.61
C THR A 30 12.62 -7.05 0.11
N ARG A 31 13.88 -6.93 -0.32
CA ARG A 31 14.27 -6.98 -1.73
C ARG A 31 15.41 -7.96 -1.94
N ALA A 32 15.32 -8.78 -3.00
CA ALA A 32 16.35 -9.74 -3.37
C ALA A 32 16.68 -9.61 -4.86
N ARG A 33 17.96 -9.39 -5.19
CA ARG A 33 18.42 -9.40 -6.58
C ARG A 33 18.69 -10.84 -7.00
N ILE A 34 17.96 -11.32 -8.01
CA ILE A 34 18.10 -12.69 -8.52
C ILE A 34 18.93 -12.77 -9.81
N SER A 35 19.12 -11.64 -10.51
CA SER A 35 20.02 -11.52 -11.66
C SER A 35 20.54 -10.09 -11.80
N GLN A 36 21.43 -9.83 -12.76
CA GLN A 36 21.93 -8.46 -13.01
C GLN A 36 20.81 -7.47 -13.34
N ARG A 37 19.71 -7.94 -13.93
CA ARG A 37 18.59 -7.10 -14.40
C ARG A 37 17.29 -7.30 -13.63
N ILE A 38 17.18 -8.30 -12.76
CA ILE A 38 15.93 -8.60 -12.05
C ILE A 38 16.13 -8.56 -10.54
N GLN A 39 15.26 -7.82 -9.87
CA GLN A 39 15.12 -7.80 -8.41
C GLN A 39 13.66 -8.08 -8.04
N LEU A 40 13.47 -8.96 -7.07
CA LEU A 40 12.17 -9.26 -6.47
C LEU A 40 11.98 -8.42 -5.21
N ALA A 41 10.73 -8.14 -4.88
CA ALA A 41 10.33 -7.53 -3.62
C ALA A 41 9.15 -8.27 -3.01
N ALA A 42 9.13 -8.32 -1.68
CA ALA A 42 7.97 -8.68 -0.87
C ALA A 42 7.78 -7.57 0.15
N PHE A 43 6.53 -7.19 0.40
CA PHE A 43 6.23 -6.07 1.29
C PHE A 43 4.92 -6.27 2.04
N THR A 44 4.83 -5.57 3.16
CA THR A 44 3.60 -5.34 3.91
C THR A 44 3.56 -3.88 4.35
N ASP A 45 2.42 -3.24 4.16
CA ASP A 45 2.15 -1.89 4.64
C ASP A 45 0.98 -1.94 5.61
N ALA A 46 1.04 -1.13 6.65
CA ALA A 46 -0.02 -0.98 7.63
C ALA A 46 -0.32 0.51 7.85
N GLY A 47 -1.60 0.85 8.01
CA GLY A 47 -2.04 2.21 8.25
C GLY A 47 -3.23 2.28 9.20
N VAL A 48 -3.27 3.33 10.01
CA VAL A 48 -4.40 3.69 10.87
C VAL A 48 -4.75 5.15 10.62
N ILE A 49 -6.02 5.41 10.31
CA ILE A 49 -6.58 6.75 10.12
C ILE A 49 -7.53 7.02 11.28
N SER A 50 -7.32 8.13 12.00
CA SER A 50 -8.15 8.52 13.15
C SER A 50 -8.84 9.88 12.89
N PRO A 51 -10.09 10.06 13.34
CA PRO A 51 -10.81 11.33 13.24
C PRO A 51 -10.31 12.37 14.26
N ASP A 52 -9.55 11.96 15.27
CA ASP A 52 -9.02 12.82 16.31
C ASP A 52 -7.64 13.40 15.94
N ALA A 53 -7.25 14.47 16.62
CA ALA A 53 -5.95 15.14 16.39
C ALA A 53 -4.75 14.27 16.81
N PHE A 54 -4.94 13.34 17.74
CA PHE A 54 -3.93 12.37 18.16
C PHE A 54 -4.30 10.98 17.65
N PRO A 55 -3.33 10.21 17.16
CA PRO A 55 -3.60 8.87 16.66
C PRO A 55 -3.99 7.93 17.79
N SER A 56 -4.96 7.07 17.50
CA SER A 56 -5.46 6.03 18.40
C SER A 56 -5.33 4.66 17.74
N PHE A 57 -4.87 3.66 18.48
CA PHE A 57 -4.67 2.29 18.00
C PHE A 57 -5.80 1.34 18.40
N ASP A 58 -6.88 1.87 18.96
CA ASP A 58 -8.14 1.15 19.23
C ASP A 58 -9.01 0.99 17.96
N ARG A 59 -8.56 1.54 16.83
CA ARG A 59 -9.23 1.46 15.53
C ARG A 59 -8.66 0.31 14.69
N THR A 60 -9.41 -0.04 13.64
CA THR A 60 -8.96 -1.00 12.64
C THR A 60 -7.64 -0.56 12.02
N VAL A 61 -6.65 -1.45 12.11
CA VAL A 61 -5.40 -1.34 11.36
C VAL A 61 -5.64 -1.93 9.98
N TYR A 62 -5.38 -1.15 8.94
CA TYR A 62 -5.50 -1.61 7.57
C TYR A 62 -4.13 -2.06 7.08
N VAL A 63 -4.00 -3.35 6.82
CA VAL A 63 -2.79 -4.00 6.35
C VAL A 63 -2.98 -4.43 4.91
N GLY A 64 -1.97 -4.18 4.10
CA GLY A 64 -1.90 -4.70 2.74
C GLY A 64 -0.54 -5.35 2.50
N ALA A 65 -0.57 -6.54 1.91
CA ALA A 65 0.62 -7.31 1.62
C ALA A 65 0.75 -7.56 0.13
N GLY A 66 1.97 -7.67 -0.37
CA GLY A 66 2.18 -7.82 -1.79
C GLY A 66 3.60 -8.20 -2.17
N GLY A 67 3.76 -8.37 -3.48
CA GLY A 67 5.01 -8.73 -4.10
C GLY A 67 5.22 -7.94 -5.37
N GLY A 68 6.47 -7.89 -5.82
CA GLY A 68 6.81 -7.13 -6.98
C GLY A 68 8.09 -7.56 -7.67
N VAL A 69 8.19 -7.16 -8.92
CA VAL A 69 9.36 -7.36 -9.78
C VAL A 69 9.88 -6.00 -10.20
N ARG A 70 11.21 -5.86 -10.18
CA ARG A 70 11.93 -4.69 -10.67
C ARG A 70 12.87 -5.11 -11.79
N TYR A 71 12.66 -4.56 -12.98
CA TYR A 71 13.61 -4.67 -14.10
C TYR A 71 14.59 -3.49 -14.06
N LEU A 72 15.86 -3.78 -13.85
CA LEU A 72 16.92 -2.80 -13.67
C LEU A 72 17.48 -2.41 -15.05
N SER A 73 16.85 -1.40 -15.66
CA SER A 73 17.25 -0.88 -16.96
C SER A 73 18.35 0.18 -16.83
N PRO A 74 19.06 0.53 -17.92
CA PRO A 74 20.06 1.61 -17.91
C PRO A 74 19.50 2.99 -17.55
N ILE A 75 18.20 3.22 -17.78
CA ILE A 75 17.52 4.49 -17.48
C ILE A 75 16.84 4.51 -16.10
N GLY A 76 17.01 3.43 -15.32
CA GLY A 76 16.44 3.26 -13.99
C GLY A 76 15.55 2.02 -13.85
N PRO A 77 15.12 1.67 -12.62
CA PRO A 77 14.26 0.53 -12.38
C PRO A 77 12.84 0.73 -12.95
N ILE A 78 12.32 -0.29 -13.62
CA ILE A 78 10.89 -0.44 -13.91
C ILE A 78 10.32 -1.35 -12.84
N ARG A 79 9.33 -0.90 -12.09
CA ARG A 79 8.68 -1.63 -11.00
C ARG A 79 7.28 -2.03 -11.43
N ALA A 80 6.93 -3.29 -11.16
CA ALA A 80 5.59 -3.84 -11.27
C ALA A 80 5.28 -4.58 -9.98
N ASP A 81 4.33 -4.08 -9.21
CA ASP A 81 3.93 -4.63 -7.92
C ASP A 81 2.43 -4.97 -7.93
N ILE A 82 2.08 -6.03 -7.22
CA ILE A 82 0.69 -6.39 -6.89
C ILE A 82 0.55 -6.44 -5.37
N ALA A 83 -0.54 -5.90 -4.85
CA ALA A 83 -0.83 -5.90 -3.43
C ALA A 83 -2.30 -6.23 -3.16
N PHE A 84 -2.54 -6.88 -2.03
CA PHE A 84 -3.85 -7.35 -1.59
C PHE A 84 -4.17 -6.74 -0.22
N PRO A 85 -5.41 -6.25 -0.01
CA PRO A 85 -5.86 -5.81 1.30
C PRO A 85 -6.15 -7.03 2.19
N LEU A 86 -5.56 -7.08 3.38
CA LEU A 86 -5.79 -8.17 4.34
C LEU A 86 -7.10 -7.96 5.12
N GLU A 87 -7.40 -6.71 5.48
CA GLU A 87 -8.65 -6.27 6.10
C GLU A 87 -9.60 -5.66 5.05
N LYS A 88 -9.91 -6.44 4.01
CA LYS A 88 -10.75 -6.00 2.89
C LYS A 88 -12.20 -5.72 3.32
N ARG A 89 -12.73 -4.54 2.97
CA ARG A 89 -14.17 -4.21 3.09
C ARG A 89 -14.90 -4.49 1.78
N ALA A 90 -16.22 -4.52 1.81
CA ALA A 90 -17.05 -4.73 0.61
C ALA A 90 -16.85 -3.63 -0.47
N THR A 91 -16.44 -2.43 -0.06
CA THR A 91 -16.15 -1.29 -0.94
C THR A 91 -14.73 -1.31 -1.50
N ASP A 92 -13.83 -2.15 -0.98
CA ASP A 92 -12.44 -2.20 -1.41
C ASP A 92 -12.27 -3.17 -2.60
N SER A 93 -11.36 -2.87 -3.51
CA SER A 93 -10.99 -3.79 -4.59
C SER A 93 -10.23 -5.02 -4.06
N ASP A 94 -10.29 -6.13 -4.78
CA ASP A 94 -9.62 -7.38 -4.39
C ASP A 94 -8.08 -7.29 -4.38
N PHE A 95 -7.52 -6.45 -5.25
CA PHE A 95 -6.09 -6.19 -5.34
C PHE A 95 -5.84 -4.85 -6.01
N GLN A 96 -4.59 -4.39 -5.94
CA GLN A 96 -4.09 -3.21 -6.62
C GLN A 96 -2.82 -3.55 -7.38
N ILE A 97 -2.69 -3.02 -8.60
CA ILE A 97 -1.49 -3.12 -9.43
C ILE A 97 -0.83 -1.76 -9.50
N TYR A 98 0.49 -1.73 -9.30
CA TYR A 98 1.30 -0.52 -9.38
C TYR A 98 2.40 -0.73 -10.42
N ILE A 99 2.47 0.14 -11.41
CA ILE A 99 3.55 0.19 -12.40
C ILE A 99 4.21 1.55 -12.32
N SER A 100 5.54 1.57 -12.28
CA SER A 100 6.29 2.82 -12.18
C SER A 100 7.67 2.71 -12.78
N LEU A 101 8.20 3.83 -13.29
CA LEU A 101 9.53 3.94 -13.88
C LEU A 101 10.38 4.94 -13.08
N GLY A 102 11.63 4.60 -12.79
CA GLY A 102 12.57 5.47 -12.11
C GLY A 102 12.51 5.32 -10.59
N GLN A 103 12.53 6.43 -9.85
CA GLN A 103 12.35 6.45 -8.39
C GLN A 103 11.00 7.09 -8.05
N PRO A 104 9.94 6.29 -7.86
CA PRO A 104 8.64 6.76 -7.42
C PRO A 104 8.60 6.73 -5.89
N PHE A 105 8.31 7.88 -5.29
CA PHE A 105 7.93 8.04 -3.89
C PHE A 105 6.41 8.08 -3.80
#